data_AF-A0A3A0AEC6-F1
#
_entry.id   AF-A0A3A0AEC6-F1
#
_cell.length_a   1.000
_cell.length_b   1.000
_cell.length_c   1.000
_cell.angle_alpha   90.00
_cell.angle_beta   90.00
_cell.angle_gamma   90.00
#
_symmetry.space_group_name_H-M   'P 1'
#
loop_
_entity.id
_entity.type
_entity.pdbx_description
1 polymer ?
#
loop_
_entity_poly.entity_id
_entity_poly.type
_entity_poly.pdbx_seq_one_letter_code
_entity_poly.pdbx_strand_id
1 'polypeptide(L)'
;MNTLTTLALLFIVIALVQQVAAVGATYLGESVAWTATNLLRYDLARHCLRLDMAFHTEHTPGEMIERIDGDINALSQFFSQFVLQMLTNGLLLIGVLALLFREAVSVGLALGLFVVITLLILNRLRNVAVPYWKQARAASADYFGFVEERLAGMEDIRALAMQAYVL
;
A
#
# COMPACT_ATOMS: atom_id res chain seq x y z
N MET A 1 11.67 -49.02 2.66
CA MET A 1 11.35 -47.95 3.64
C MET A 1 12.23 -46.70 3.49
N ASN A 2 12.96 -46.52 2.37
CA ASN A 2 13.92 -45.40 2.23
C ASN A 2 13.41 -44.25 1.35
N THR A 3 12.56 -44.49 0.34
CA THR A 3 12.12 -43.42 -0.58
C THR A 3 11.18 -42.40 0.09
N LEU A 4 10.21 -42.87 0.86
CA LEU A 4 9.28 -42.00 1.59
C LEU A 4 9.98 -41.18 2.67
N THR A 5 10.93 -41.78 3.39
CA THR A 5 11.71 -41.07 4.42
C THR A 5 12.67 -40.06 3.79
N THR A 6 13.32 -40.39 2.67
CA THR A 6 14.14 -39.42 1.92
C THR A 6 13.30 -38.27 1.39
N LEU A 7 12.12 -38.53 0.80
CA LEU A 7 11.23 -37.46 0.31
C LEU A 7 10.71 -36.58 1.45
N ALA A 8 10.35 -37.18 2.59
CA ALA A 8 9.92 -36.43 3.78
C ALA A 8 11.04 -35.52 4.31
N LEU A 9 12.27 -36.03 4.40
CA LEU A 9 13.43 -35.27 4.87
C LEU A 9 13.78 -34.14 3.90
N LEU A 10 13.73 -34.42 2.59
CA LEU A 10 13.96 -33.43 1.54
C LEU A 10 12.89 -32.31 1.59
N PHE A 11 11.61 -32.66 1.78
CA PHE A 11 10.53 -31.70 1.95
C PHE A 11 10.76 -30.79 3.18
N ILE A 12 11.15 -31.36 4.33
CA ILE A 12 11.45 -30.58 5.53
C ILE A 12 12.61 -29.61 5.28
N VAL A 13 13.69 -30.06 4.63
CA VAL A 13 14.84 -29.21 4.31
C VAL A 13 14.42 -28.07 3.37
N ILE A 14 13.65 -28.35 2.32
CA ILE A 14 13.14 -27.32 1.40
C ILE A 14 12.25 -26.32 2.16
N ALA A 15 11.33 -26.80 2.99
CA ALA A 15 10.44 -25.93 3.77
C ALA A 15 11.22 -25.03 4.72
N LEU A 16 12.26 -25.54 5.38
CA LEU A 16 13.15 -24.75 6.23
C LEU A 16 13.92 -23.70 5.43
N VAL A 17 14.49 -24.09 4.28
CA VAL A 17 15.19 -23.15 3.39
C VAL A 17 14.24 -22.05 2.90
N GLN A 18 13.03 -22.40 2.50
CA GLN A 18 12.00 -21.46 2.09
C GLN A 18 11.66 -20.49 3.24
N GLN A 19 11.48 -21.00 4.47
CA GLN A 19 11.18 -20.15 5.62
C GLN A 19 12.32 -19.20 5.97
N VAL A 20 13.57 -19.68 5.93
CA VAL A 20 14.76 -18.84 6.15
C VAL A 20 14.88 -17.77 5.08
N ALA A 21 14.67 -18.13 3.81
CA ALA A 21 14.66 -17.18 2.70
C ALA A 21 13.55 -16.13 2.85
N ALA A 22 12.35 -16.53 3.28
CA ALA A 22 11.23 -15.62 3.51
C ALA A 22 11.54 -14.63 4.64
N VAL A 23 12.06 -15.11 5.78
CA VAL A 23 12.46 -14.25 6.91
C VAL A 23 13.59 -13.30 6.49
N GLY A 24 14.59 -13.80 5.75
CA GLY A 24 15.68 -12.99 5.23
C GLY A 24 15.20 -11.89 4.28
N ALA A 25 14.31 -12.22 3.34
CA ALA A 25 13.73 -11.25 2.42
C ALA A 25 12.96 -10.15 3.17
N THR A 26 12.10 -10.53 4.13
CA THR A 26 11.34 -9.57 4.96
C THR A 26 12.28 -8.68 5.78
N TYR A 27 13.29 -9.26 6.42
CA TYR A 27 14.24 -8.49 7.23
C TYR A 27 15.02 -7.47 6.41
N LEU A 28 15.52 -7.87 5.23
CA LEU A 28 16.22 -6.97 4.32
C LEU A 28 15.28 -5.88 3.80
N GLY A 29 14.04 -6.23 3.44
CA GLY A 29 13.05 -5.26 3.00
C GLY A 29 12.70 -4.21 4.06
N GLU A 30 12.51 -4.65 5.30
CA GLU A 30 12.23 -3.75 6.43
C GLU A 30 13.43 -2.83 6.71
N SER A 31 14.65 -3.37 6.68
CA SER A 31 15.88 -2.58 6.87
C SER A 31 16.05 -1.50 5.81
N VAL A 32 15.80 -1.82 4.54
CA VAL A 32 15.84 -0.85 3.43
C VAL A 32 14.74 0.20 3.61
N ALA A 33 13.53 -0.22 3.95
CA ALA A 33 12.41 0.69 4.15
C ALA A 33 12.69 1.68 5.29
N TRP A 34 13.13 1.21 6.46
CA TRP A 34 13.45 2.06 7.60
C TRP A 34 14.60 3.02 7.31
N THR A 35 15.67 2.54 6.68
CA THR A 35 16.83 3.38 6.36
C THR A 35 16.44 4.49 5.39
N ALA A 36 15.72 4.15 4.31
CA ALA A 36 15.29 5.11 3.30
C ALA A 36 14.29 6.14 3.87
N THR A 37 13.31 5.67 4.63
CA THR A 37 12.24 6.52 5.18
C THR A 37 12.73 7.43 6.29
N ASN A 38 13.62 6.96 7.16
CA ASN A 38 14.18 7.80 8.21
C ASN A 38 15.07 8.90 7.64
N LEU A 39 15.85 8.60 6.59
CA LEU A 39 16.62 9.61 5.86
C LEU A 39 15.70 10.64 5.20
N LEU A 40 14.65 10.17 4.52
CA LEU A 40 13.67 11.05 3.88
C LEU A 40 12.94 11.94 4.91
N ARG A 41 12.59 11.39 6.08
CA ARG A 41 11.93 12.13 7.17
C ARG A 41 12.83 13.23 7.71
N TYR A 42 14.10 12.93 7.92
CA TYR A 42 15.09 13.92 8.34
C TYR A 42 15.25 15.03 7.30
N ASP A 43 15.41 14.67 6.01
CA ASP A 43 15.63 15.64 4.95
C ASP A 43 14.42 16.55 4.72
N LEU A 44 13.21 15.98 4.72
CA LEU A 44 11.97 16.76 4.57
C LEU A 44 11.73 17.67 5.78
N ALA A 45 11.89 17.17 7.01
CA ALA A 45 11.76 18.02 8.19
C ALA A 45 12.77 19.18 8.17
N ARG A 46 14.03 18.90 7.83
CA ARG A 46 15.08 19.93 7.72
C ARG A 46 14.78 20.92 6.61
N HIS A 47 14.25 20.47 5.47
CA HIS A 47 13.88 21.34 4.37
C HIS A 47 12.71 22.25 4.75
N CYS A 48 11.64 21.69 5.33
CA CYS A 48 10.46 22.44 5.77
C CYS A 48 10.81 23.53 6.79
N LEU A 49 11.73 23.27 7.72
CA LEU A 49 12.18 24.26 8.71
C LEU A 49 13.00 25.43 8.11
N ARG A 50 13.42 25.34 6.85
CA ARG A 50 14.23 26.36 6.17
C ARG A 50 13.44 27.11 5.09
N LEU A 51 12.17 26.78 4.91
CA LEU A 51 11.28 27.49 3.99
C LEU A 51 10.94 28.88 4.55
N ASP A 52 10.52 29.76 3.66
CA ASP A 52 10.24 31.15 3.98
C ASP A 52 8.87 31.31 4.67
N MET A 53 8.63 32.51 5.19
CA MET A 53 7.40 32.79 5.93
C MET A 53 6.15 32.73 5.04
N ALA A 54 6.29 33.01 3.73
CA ALA A 54 5.19 32.88 2.78
C ALA A 54 4.70 31.43 2.72
N PHE A 55 5.62 30.47 2.59
CA PHE A 55 5.27 29.04 2.62
C PHE A 55 4.55 28.63 3.92
N HIS A 56 5.04 29.09 5.08
CA HIS A 56 4.43 28.80 6.38
C HIS A 56 3.10 29.50 6.64
N THR A 57 2.74 30.50 5.82
CA THR A 57 1.43 31.16 5.88
C THR A 57 0.41 30.43 4.99
N GLU A 58 0.87 29.79 3.92
CA GLU A 58 0.03 29.03 2.99
C GLU A 58 -0.27 27.60 3.47
N HIS A 59 0.60 26.99 4.26
CA HIS A 59 0.47 25.60 4.71
C HIS A 59 0.38 25.48 6.23
N THR A 60 -0.59 24.73 6.72
CA THR A 60 -0.77 24.56 8.16
C THR A 60 0.31 23.66 8.77
N PRO A 61 0.69 23.85 10.05
CA PRO A 61 1.59 22.93 10.75
C PRO A 61 1.11 21.46 10.70
N GLY A 62 -0.20 21.24 10.78
CA GLY A 62 -0.80 19.91 10.68
C GLY A 62 -0.58 19.25 9.32
N GLU A 63 -0.81 19.99 8.23
CA GLU A 63 -0.57 19.49 6.86
C GLU A 63 0.90 19.10 6.66
N MET A 64 1.84 19.93 7.15
CA MET A 64 3.27 19.62 7.05
C MET A 64 3.64 18.36 7.82
N ILE A 65 3.08 18.16 9.03
CA ILE A 65 3.29 16.95 9.82
C ILE A 65 2.70 15.72 9.13
N GLU A 66 1.50 15.82 8.57
CA GLU A 66 0.86 14.70 7.86
C GLU A 66 1.64 14.30 6.60
N ARG A 67 2.17 15.26 5.85
CA ARG A 67 3.05 14.97 4.70
C ARG A 67 4.38 14.36 5.13
N ILE A 68 5.00 14.86 6.19
CA ILE A 68 6.29 14.34 6.66
C ILE A 68 6.12 12.97 7.32
N ASP A 69 5.07 12.74 8.09
CA ASP A 69 4.92 11.49 8.82
C ASP A 69 4.03 10.48 8.10
N GLY A 70 2.86 10.92 7.65
CA GLY A 70 1.88 10.11 6.94
C GLY A 70 2.37 9.61 5.59
N ASP A 71 2.78 10.51 4.67
CA ASP A 71 3.22 10.10 3.34
C ASP A 71 4.50 9.25 3.40
N ILE A 72 5.43 9.58 4.30
CA ILE A 72 6.65 8.79 4.50
C ILE A 72 6.33 7.41 5.08
N ASN A 73 5.39 7.31 6.02
CA ASN A 73 4.96 6.02 6.54
C ASN A 73 4.27 5.17 5.45
N ALA A 74 3.46 5.78 4.59
CA ALA A 74 2.88 5.10 3.44
C ALA A 74 3.97 4.57 2.48
N LEU A 75 5.02 5.38 2.25
CA LEU A 75 6.17 4.97 1.45
C LEU A 75 6.97 3.82 2.13
N SER A 76 7.07 3.83 3.45
CA SER A 76 7.69 2.74 4.22
C SER A 76 6.96 1.42 3.98
N GLN A 77 5.64 1.41 4.14
CA GLN A 77 4.80 0.22 3.91
C GLN A 77 4.88 -0.25 2.45
N PHE A 78 4.97 0.69 1.51
CA PHE A 78 5.15 0.37 0.11
C PHE A 78 6.43 -0.44 -0.12
N PHE A 79 7.57 0.01 0.43
CA PHE A 79 8.85 -0.68 0.25
C PHE A 79 8.98 -1.97 1.07
N SER A 80 8.54 -1.98 2.32
CA SER A 80 8.71 -3.15 3.19
C SER A 80 7.71 -4.27 2.95
N GLN A 81 6.50 -3.95 2.47
CA GLN A 81 5.44 -4.94 2.34
C GLN A 81 4.98 -5.10 0.90
N PHE A 82 4.51 -4.02 0.28
CA PHE A 82 3.85 -4.11 -1.03
C PHE A 82 4.80 -4.61 -2.12
N VAL A 83 5.99 -4.03 -2.24
CA VAL A 83 6.99 -4.42 -3.24
C VAL A 83 7.44 -5.87 -3.04
N LEU A 84 7.76 -6.26 -1.80
CA LEU A 84 8.18 -7.63 -1.49
C LEU A 84 7.08 -8.66 -1.80
N GLN A 85 5.83 -8.37 -1.44
CA GLN A 85 4.70 -9.24 -1.72
C GLN A 85 4.46 -9.37 -3.24
N MET A 86 4.53 -8.25 -3.98
CA MET A 86 4.33 -8.24 -5.42
C MET A 86 5.43 -9.01 -6.16
N LEU A 87 6.70 -8.85 -5.76
CA LEU A 87 7.82 -9.61 -6.32
C LEU A 87 7.73 -11.10 -5.98
N THR A 88 7.45 -11.44 -4.73
CA THR A 88 7.37 -12.85 -4.28
C THR A 88 6.24 -13.59 -4.98
N ASN A 89 5.05 -13.00 -5.02
CA ASN A 89 3.90 -13.60 -5.70
C ASN A 89 4.09 -13.66 -7.21
N GLY A 90 4.71 -12.64 -7.81
CA GLY A 90 5.05 -12.64 -9.24
C GLY A 90 6.04 -13.75 -9.60
N LEU A 91 7.10 -13.90 -8.80
CA LEU A 91 8.09 -14.96 -8.99
C LEU A 91 7.48 -16.35 -8.81
N LEU A 92 6.63 -16.52 -7.79
CA LEU A 92 5.88 -17.77 -7.56
C LEU A 92 5.01 -18.12 -8.77
N LEU A 93 4.24 -17.16 -9.28
CA LEU A 93 3.36 -17.35 -10.43
C LEU A 93 4.16 -17.77 -11.67
N ILE A 94 5.25 -17.06 -11.98
CA ILE A 94 6.12 -17.38 -13.10
C ILE A 94 6.74 -18.76 -12.93
N GLY A 95 7.23 -19.09 -11.72
CA GLY A 95 7.82 -20.39 -11.40
C GLY A 95 6.85 -21.55 -11.59
N VAL A 96 5.61 -21.40 -11.09
CA VAL A 96 4.54 -22.40 -11.27
C VAL A 96 4.21 -22.58 -12.75
N LEU A 97 4.02 -21.49 -13.50
CA LEU A 97 3.75 -21.59 -14.94
C LEU A 97 4.89 -22.28 -15.69
N ALA A 98 6.15 -21.89 -15.44
CA ALA A 98 7.31 -22.48 -16.08
C ALA A 98 7.43 -23.99 -15.82
N LEU A 99 7.18 -24.43 -14.58
CA LEU A 99 7.15 -25.85 -14.23
C LEU A 99 6.01 -26.58 -14.94
N LEU A 100 4.81 -26.00 -15.00
CA LEU A 100 3.68 -26.61 -15.70
C LEU A 100 3.90 -26.73 -17.20
N PHE A 101 4.49 -25.72 -17.84
CA PHE A 101 4.87 -25.80 -19.25
C PHE A 101 5.90 -26.89 -19.53
N ARG A 102 6.80 -27.14 -18.57
CA ARG A 102 7.79 -28.21 -18.66
C ARG A 102 7.17 -29.59 -18.51
N GLU A 103 6.26 -29.78 -17.55
CA GLU A 103 5.65 -31.09 -17.26
C GLU A 103 4.54 -31.45 -18.26
N ALA A 104 3.63 -30.52 -18.54
CA ALA A 104 2.51 -30.72 -19.44
C ALA A 104 2.07 -29.42 -20.11
N VAL A 105 2.46 -29.25 -21.38
CA VAL A 105 2.16 -28.05 -22.18
C VAL A 105 0.67 -27.71 -22.22
N SER A 106 -0.22 -28.72 -22.26
CA SER A 106 -1.67 -28.51 -22.26
C SER A 106 -2.19 -27.84 -20.99
N VAL A 107 -1.67 -28.26 -19.82
CA VAL A 107 -2.03 -27.69 -18.51
C VAL A 107 -1.43 -26.29 -18.38
N GLY A 108 -0.17 -26.12 -18.79
CA GLY A 108 0.50 -24.81 -18.82
C GLY A 108 -0.26 -23.79 -19.67
N LEU A 109 -0.76 -24.18 -20.84
CA LEU A 109 -1.57 -23.32 -21.71
C LEU A 109 -2.94 -22.98 -21.07
N ALA A 110 -3.62 -23.96 -20.48
CA ALA A 110 -4.92 -23.71 -19.84
C ALA A 110 -4.81 -22.70 -18.69
N LEU A 111 -3.83 -22.89 -17.80
CA LEU A 111 -3.58 -21.97 -16.69
C LEU A 111 -3.01 -20.63 -17.15
N GLY A 112 -2.13 -20.63 -18.15
CA GLY A 112 -1.62 -19.41 -18.75
C GLY A 112 -2.74 -18.54 -19.34
N LEU A 113 -3.68 -19.15 -20.07
CA LEU A 113 -4.85 -18.45 -20.60
C LEU A 113 -5.73 -17.90 -19.47
N PHE A 114 -5.96 -18.68 -18.41
CA PHE A 114 -6.71 -18.23 -17.24
C PHE A 114 -6.06 -17.00 -16.57
N VAL A 115 -4.74 -17.00 -16.40
CA VAL A 115 -3.99 -15.85 -15.86
C VAL A 115 -4.17 -14.62 -16.75
N VAL A 116 -4.01 -14.76 -18.07
CA VAL A 116 -4.18 -13.66 -19.03
C VAL A 116 -5.61 -13.09 -18.97
N ILE A 117 -6.63 -13.94 -18.98
CA ILE A 117 -8.04 -13.52 -18.88
C ILE A 117 -8.28 -12.77 -17.57
N THR A 118 -7.77 -13.29 -16.45
CA THR A 118 -7.92 -12.66 -15.14
C THR A 118 -7.28 -11.27 -15.11
N LEU A 119 -6.06 -11.13 -15.64
CA LEU A 119 -5.37 -9.84 -15.71
C LEU A 119 -6.11 -8.84 -16.61
N LEU A 120 -6.68 -9.29 -17.73
CA LEU A 120 -7.50 -8.45 -18.60
C LEU A 120 -8.76 -7.95 -17.89
N ILE A 121 -9.46 -8.84 -17.18
CA ILE A 121 -10.66 -8.49 -16.40
C ILE A 121 -10.30 -7.49 -15.31
N LEU A 122 -9.24 -7.74 -14.53
CA LEU A 122 -8.78 -6.83 -13.47
C LEU A 122 -8.41 -5.46 -14.01
N ASN A 123 -7.72 -5.40 -15.16
CA ASN A 123 -7.34 -4.13 -15.80
C ASN A 123 -8.58 -3.35 -16.28
N ARG A 124 -9.56 -4.03 -16.87
CA ARG A 124 -10.84 -3.41 -17.27
C ARG A 124 -11.64 -2.93 -16.06
N LEU A 125 -11.72 -3.76 -15.02
CA LEU A 125 -12.43 -3.43 -13.79
C LEU A 125 -11.80 -2.21 -13.12
N ARG A 126 -10.47 -2.11 -13.09
CA ARG A 126 -9.75 -0.93 -12.56
C ARG A 126 -10.20 0.36 -13.24
N ASN A 127 -10.31 0.37 -14.56
CA ASN A 127 -10.73 1.57 -15.31
C ASN A 127 -12.16 2.01 -14.98
N VAL A 128 -13.03 1.07 -14.60
CA VAL A 128 -14.39 1.35 -14.16
C VAL A 128 -14.42 1.74 -12.68
N ALA A 129 -13.73 1.01 -11.80
CA ALA A 129 -13.79 1.20 -10.37
C ALA A 129 -13.12 2.50 -9.90
N VAL A 130 -11.98 2.89 -10.50
CA VAL A 130 -11.22 4.09 -10.12
C VAL A 130 -12.05 5.38 -10.15
N PRO A 131 -12.81 5.72 -11.22
CA PRO A 131 -13.60 6.94 -11.24
C PRO A 131 -14.72 6.95 -10.20
N TYR A 132 -15.43 5.84 -9.97
CA TYR A 132 -16.43 5.75 -8.90
C TYR A 132 -15.77 5.93 -7.53
N TRP A 133 -14.57 5.37 -7.33
CA TRP A 133 -13.87 5.51 -6.07
C TRP A 133 -13.36 6.95 -5.82
N LYS A 134 -13.09 7.70 -6.89
CA LYS A 134 -12.78 9.13 -6.80
C LYS A 134 -14.02 9.94 -6.42
N GLN A 135 -15.17 9.65 -7.05
CA GLN A 135 -16.42 10.35 -6.76
C GLN A 135 -16.90 10.12 -5.32
N ALA A 136 -16.85 8.87 -4.84
CA ALA A 136 -17.22 8.59 -3.46
C ALA A 136 -16.26 9.26 -2.44
N ARG A 137 -14.96 9.34 -2.74
CA ARG A 137 -14.02 10.13 -1.92
C ARG A 137 -14.32 11.62 -1.91
N ALA A 138 -14.67 12.20 -3.05
CA ALA A 138 -15.07 13.61 -3.12
C ALA A 138 -16.33 13.88 -2.28
N ALA A 139 -17.36 13.04 -2.41
CA ALA A 139 -18.58 13.16 -1.62
C ALA A 139 -18.32 13.02 -0.11
N SER A 140 -17.41 12.14 0.31
CA SER A 140 -16.98 12.05 1.71
C SER A 140 -16.26 13.31 2.17
N ALA A 141 -15.35 13.87 1.37
CA ALA A 141 -14.65 15.10 1.70
C ALA A 141 -15.62 16.28 1.85
N ASP A 142 -16.59 16.43 0.95
CA ASP A 142 -17.63 17.48 1.04
C ASP A 142 -18.47 17.33 2.32
N TYR A 143 -18.87 16.11 2.66
CA TYR A 143 -19.63 15.83 3.87
C TYR A 143 -18.84 16.16 5.14
N PHE A 144 -17.59 15.72 5.24
CA PHE A 144 -16.75 16.01 6.40
C PHE A 144 -16.38 17.49 6.50
N GLY A 145 -16.15 18.17 5.37
CA GLY A 145 -15.94 19.61 5.32
C GLY A 145 -17.15 20.40 5.83
N PHE A 146 -18.37 19.99 5.44
CA PHE A 146 -19.60 20.58 5.98
C PHE A 146 -19.70 20.39 7.50
N VAL A 147 -19.40 19.19 8.02
CA VAL A 147 -19.41 18.94 9.47
C VAL A 147 -18.37 19.80 10.18
N GLU A 148 -17.15 19.90 9.65
CA GLU A 148 -16.05 20.69 10.23
C GLU A 148 -16.40 22.18 10.32
N GLU A 149 -16.97 22.77 9.25
CA GLU A 149 -17.40 24.17 9.24
C GLU A 149 -18.43 24.46 10.34
N ARG A 150 -19.37 23.53 10.56
CA ARG A 150 -20.40 23.68 11.61
C ARG A 150 -19.85 23.48 13.02
N LEU A 151 -18.86 22.61 13.20
CA LEU A 151 -18.19 22.45 14.47
C LEU A 151 -17.33 23.68 14.79
N ALA A 152 -16.60 24.22 13.82
CA ALA A 152 -15.78 25.42 13.98
C ALA A 152 -16.63 26.67 14.27
N GLY A 153 -17.75 26.85 13.57
CA GLY A 153 -18.68 27.96 13.80
C GLY A 153 -19.67 27.75 14.93
N MET A 154 -19.60 26.64 15.68
CA MET A 154 -20.60 26.28 16.68
C MET A 154 -20.69 27.29 17.82
N GLU A 155 -19.56 27.87 18.21
CA GLU A 155 -19.47 28.90 19.24
C GLU A 155 -20.18 30.19 18.79
N ASP A 156 -19.94 30.63 17.56
CA ASP A 156 -20.59 31.80 16.95
C ASP A 156 -22.10 31.58 16.75
N ILE A 157 -22.50 30.41 16.25
CA ILE A 157 -23.92 30.03 16.05
C ILE A 157 -24.67 30.03 17.39
N ARG A 158 -24.01 29.55 18.45
CA ARG A 158 -24.59 29.50 19.80
C ARG A 158 -24.64 30.89 20.44
N ALA A 159 -23.63 31.73 20.23
CA ALA A 159 -23.62 33.12 20.70
C ALA A 159 -24.73 33.97 20.06
N LEU A 160 -25.08 33.69 18.80
CA LEU A 160 -26.13 34.39 18.05
C LEU A 160 -27.55 33.78 18.22
N ALA A 161 -27.71 32.70 18.99
CA ALA A 161 -28.97 31.96 19.15
C ALA A 161 -29.63 31.52 17.81
N MET A 162 -28.84 31.34 16.75
CA MET A 162 -29.29 31.06 15.37
C MET A 162 -29.37 29.56 15.04
N GLN A 163 -29.48 28.71 16.06
CA GLN A 163 -29.42 27.24 15.92
C GLN A 163 -30.49 26.67 14.96
N ALA A 164 -31.67 27.29 14.90
CA ALA A 164 -32.80 26.84 14.08
C ALA A 164 -32.70 27.20 12.59
N TYR A 165 -31.79 28.10 12.19
CA TYR A 165 -31.61 28.50 10.79
C TYR A 165 -30.48 27.72 10.09
N VAL A 166 -29.58 27.15 10.89
CA VAL A 166 -28.33 26.56 10.40
C VAL A 166 -28.44 25.04 10.31
N LEU A 167 -29.16 24.37 11.24
CA LEU A 167 -29.50 22.93 11.15
C LEU A 167 -30.43 22.61 9.97
#